data_AF-A0A523CBD2-F1
#
_entry.id   AF-A0A523CBD2-F1
#
_cell.length_a   1.000
_cell.length_b   1.000
_cell.length_c   1.000
_cell.angle_alpha   90.00
_cell.angle_beta   90.00
_cell.angle_gamma   90.00
#
_symmetry.space_group_name_H-M   'P 1'
#
loop_
_entity.id
_entity.type
_entity.pdbx_description
1 polymer ?
#
loop_
_entity_poly.entity_id
_entity_poly.type
_entity_poly.pdbx_seq_one_letter_code
_entity_poly.pdbx_strand_id
1 'polypeptide(L)'
;MRCLGPPRPQSTILPSPHGGLSCRQLARTRESSSKLSIPTQSPFGSRVSEAATRGKAASALRRQRLRRARMAVGVLVTLALAGTAAYGLTRVPARALTRALVVEGRRVAAACGALAGIAPTAAEGVAPRPTRRSSVIAWQPSHQADTGVDWEEYVICGDIVDRTIALLPEFTHVKAWETGMGLFGSNGYRPQPKNAAAFDSEIAKANAARATVFISVHNDGGAPSGILGMCMPSDGRSRALAERLKAALLSATGLPDRGIREERLYSLEPERNKAGTRLLLEIGDNKADRAFLLEDANRQAIAEALADSLRESDLP
;
A
#
# COMPACT_ATOMS: atom_id res chain seq x y z
N MET A 1 38.13 -52.21 -23.87
CA MET A 1 36.66 -52.08 -23.74
C MET A 1 36.27 -50.65 -24.08
N ARG A 2 35.65 -50.42 -25.25
CA ARG A 2 35.10 -49.12 -25.67
C ARG A 2 33.57 -49.24 -25.63
N CYS A 3 32.90 -48.43 -24.81
CA CYS A 3 31.46 -48.35 -24.78
C CYS A 3 31.00 -47.28 -25.78
N LEU A 4 30.26 -47.69 -26.81
CA LEU A 4 29.58 -46.81 -27.76
C LEU A 4 28.25 -46.36 -27.15
N GLY A 5 28.00 -45.05 -27.12
CA GLY A 5 26.71 -44.48 -26.70
C GLY A 5 25.63 -44.58 -27.78
N PRO A 6 24.34 -44.42 -27.40
CA PRO A 6 23.20 -44.64 -28.31
C PRO A 6 23.03 -43.51 -29.34
N PRO A 7 22.41 -43.80 -30.51
CA PRO A 7 22.19 -42.83 -31.57
C PRO A 7 21.09 -41.81 -31.23
N ARG A 8 21.26 -40.58 -31.73
CA ARG A 8 20.28 -39.47 -31.63
C ARG A 8 19.08 -39.69 -32.59
N PRO A 9 17.88 -39.20 -32.23
CA PRO A 9 16.69 -39.33 -33.06
C PRO A 9 16.72 -38.41 -34.28
N GLN A 10 16.18 -38.91 -35.39
CA GLN A 10 16.00 -38.18 -36.65
C GLN A 10 14.80 -37.21 -36.54
N SER A 11 15.04 -35.95 -36.89
CA SER A 11 14.01 -34.91 -37.01
C SER A 11 13.25 -35.07 -38.33
N THR A 12 11.94 -35.28 -38.25
CA THR A 12 11.04 -35.32 -39.40
C THR A 12 10.60 -33.89 -39.73
N ILE A 13 11.05 -33.39 -40.88
CA ILE A 13 10.61 -32.11 -41.46
C ILE A 13 9.28 -32.34 -42.16
N LEU A 14 8.21 -31.66 -41.73
CA LEU A 14 6.94 -31.59 -42.45
C LEU A 14 6.91 -30.31 -43.33
N PRO A 15 6.36 -30.38 -44.55
CA PRO A 15 6.29 -29.24 -45.46
C PRO A 15 5.16 -28.27 -45.10
N SER A 16 5.44 -26.97 -45.28
CA SER A 16 4.44 -25.89 -45.27
C SER A 16 3.65 -25.86 -46.58
N PRO A 17 2.31 -25.66 -46.55
CA PRO A 17 1.56 -25.32 -47.74
C PRO A 17 1.52 -23.79 -47.93
N HIS A 18 2.00 -23.37 -49.10
CA HIS A 18 1.78 -22.04 -49.66
C HIS A 18 0.28 -21.78 -49.87
N GLY A 19 -0.17 -20.61 -49.42
CA GLY A 19 -1.46 -20.02 -49.80
C GLY A 19 -1.28 -18.53 -49.99
N GLY A 20 -0.95 -18.11 -51.22
CA GLY A 20 -0.90 -16.72 -51.61
C GLY A 20 -2.31 -16.18 -51.85
N LEU A 21 -2.59 -14.97 -51.37
CA LEU A 21 -3.71 -14.16 -51.85
C LEU A 21 -3.27 -12.70 -52.03
N SER A 22 -3.72 -12.16 -53.15
CA SER A 22 -3.21 -10.99 -53.84
C SER A 22 -3.68 -9.66 -53.29
N CYS A 23 -2.84 -8.66 -53.48
CA CYS A 23 -3.11 -7.25 -53.34
C CYS A 23 -4.04 -6.74 -54.46
N ARG A 24 -5.34 -6.56 -54.18
CA ARG A 24 -6.30 -5.64 -54.84
C ARG A 24 -7.73 -5.87 -54.30
N GLN A 25 -8.51 -4.78 -54.17
CA GLN A 25 -9.92 -4.68 -53.73
C GLN A 25 -10.07 -4.72 -52.20
N LEU A 26 -10.58 -3.71 -51.47
CA LEU A 26 -11.63 -2.73 -51.75
C LEU A 26 -11.37 -1.40 -51.03
N ALA A 27 -11.59 -0.32 -51.76
CA ALA A 27 -11.84 1.01 -51.21
C ALA A 27 -13.34 1.18 -50.91
N ARG A 28 -13.64 2.14 -50.01
CA ARG A 28 -14.93 2.82 -49.71
C ARG A 28 -15.68 2.35 -48.45
N THR A 29 -15.61 3.20 -47.42
CA THR A 29 -16.72 3.86 -46.67
C THR A 29 -16.07 4.73 -45.58
N ARG A 30 -15.69 5.99 -45.84
CA ARG A 30 -16.42 7.24 -45.52
C ARG A 30 -17.31 7.25 -44.26
N GLU A 31 -16.89 8.15 -43.35
CA GLU A 31 -17.67 9.19 -42.64
C GLU A 31 -18.76 8.78 -41.62
N SER A 32 -18.42 8.96 -40.34
CA SER A 32 -19.35 9.49 -39.33
C SER A 32 -18.56 10.13 -38.18
N SER A 33 -18.27 11.42 -38.31
CA SER A 33 -17.74 12.27 -37.24
C SER A 33 -18.89 12.79 -36.37
N SER A 34 -19.09 12.18 -35.20
CA SER A 34 -19.91 12.75 -34.13
C SER A 34 -19.04 13.58 -33.19
N LYS A 35 -19.30 14.89 -33.19
CA LYS A 35 -18.71 15.91 -32.31
C LYS A 35 -19.01 15.59 -30.85
N LEU A 36 -17.98 15.27 -30.04
CA LEU A 36 -18.08 15.31 -28.59
C LEU A 36 -17.64 16.70 -28.09
N SER A 37 -18.56 17.41 -27.45
CA SER A 37 -18.31 18.69 -26.80
C SER A 37 -17.73 18.44 -25.41
N ILE A 38 -16.53 18.94 -25.13
CA ILE A 38 -15.88 18.87 -23.81
C ILE A 38 -16.32 20.09 -23.00
N PRO A 39 -16.91 19.93 -21.80
CA PRO A 39 -17.19 21.06 -20.93
C PRO A 39 -15.91 21.53 -20.23
N THR A 40 -15.52 22.77 -20.47
CA THR A 40 -14.50 23.49 -19.70
C THR A 40 -15.01 23.78 -18.29
N GLN A 41 -14.48 23.10 -17.28
CA GLN A 41 -14.68 23.45 -15.88
C GLN A 41 -13.61 24.45 -15.40
N SER A 42 -14.07 25.53 -14.77
CA SER A 42 -13.28 26.62 -14.20
C SER A 42 -12.56 26.20 -12.90
N PRO A 43 -11.29 26.59 -12.66
CA PRO A 43 -10.50 26.07 -11.55
C PRO A 43 -10.60 26.85 -10.20
N PHE A 44 -11.58 27.73 -9.99
CA PHE A 44 -11.55 28.68 -8.86
C PHE A 44 -12.35 28.33 -7.59
N GLY A 45 -12.78 27.08 -7.39
CA GLY A 45 -13.72 26.73 -6.29
C GLY A 45 -13.18 26.06 -5.00
N SER A 46 -11.93 25.61 -4.89
CA SER A 46 -11.59 24.56 -3.89
C SER A 46 -10.97 24.99 -2.55
N ARG A 47 -10.64 26.26 -2.32
CA ARG A 47 -9.82 26.63 -1.13
C ARG A 47 -10.56 26.60 0.22
N VAL A 48 -11.90 26.59 0.24
CA VAL A 48 -12.68 26.59 1.50
C VAL A 48 -12.90 25.16 2.04
N SER A 49 -12.83 24.14 1.18
CA SER A 49 -13.02 22.73 1.56
C SER A 49 -11.84 22.15 2.35
N GLU A 50 -10.62 22.61 2.06
CA GLU A 50 -9.37 22.03 2.59
C GLU A 50 -9.11 22.35 4.08
N ALA A 51 -9.65 23.46 4.59
CA ALA A 51 -9.53 23.80 6.01
C ALA A 51 -10.45 22.94 6.88
N ALA A 52 -11.63 22.58 6.37
CA ALA A 52 -12.61 21.77 7.09
C ALA A 52 -12.19 20.30 7.23
N THR A 53 -11.46 19.75 6.25
CA THR A 53 -10.91 18.38 6.31
C THR A 53 -9.76 18.27 7.31
N ARG A 54 -8.91 19.29 7.42
CA ARG A 54 -7.77 19.32 8.38
C ARG A 54 -8.22 19.34 9.84
N GLY A 55 -9.29 20.08 10.16
CA GLY A 55 -9.88 20.08 11.51
C GLY A 55 -10.44 18.71 11.94
N LYS A 56 -10.99 17.95 10.99
CA LYS A 56 -11.51 16.59 11.24
C LYS A 56 -10.38 15.60 11.52
N ALA A 57 -9.26 15.69 10.80
CA ALA A 57 -8.11 14.80 10.99
C ALA A 57 -7.44 14.99 12.37
N ALA A 58 -7.20 16.23 12.81
CA ALA A 58 -6.65 16.51 14.14
C ALA A 58 -7.57 16.02 15.28
N SER A 59 -8.89 16.15 15.10
CA SER A 59 -9.90 15.62 16.02
C SER A 59 -9.88 14.08 16.10
N ALA A 60 -9.71 13.40 14.96
CA ALA A 60 -9.61 11.95 14.89
C ALA A 60 -8.34 11.42 15.62
N LEU A 61 -7.18 12.04 15.38
CA LEU A 61 -5.93 11.69 16.03
C LEU A 61 -6.00 11.85 17.57
N ARG A 62 -6.62 12.94 18.04
CA ARG A 62 -6.85 13.17 19.48
C ARG A 62 -7.74 12.09 20.10
N ARG A 63 -8.82 11.68 19.40
CA ARG A 63 -9.70 10.59 19.86
C ARG A 63 -8.98 9.24 19.90
N GLN A 64 -8.12 8.96 18.92
CA GLN A 64 -7.33 7.74 18.86
C GLN A 64 -6.30 7.66 20.00
N ARG A 65 -5.59 8.77 20.30
CA ARG A 65 -4.67 8.85 21.45
C ARG A 65 -5.40 8.62 22.78
N LEU A 66 -6.58 9.20 22.96
CA LEU A 66 -7.41 8.97 24.15
C LEU A 66 -7.91 7.52 24.27
N ARG A 67 -8.25 6.86 23.14
CA ARG A 67 -8.62 5.43 23.14
C ARG A 67 -7.43 4.54 23.52
N ARG A 68 -6.23 4.79 22.97
CA ARG A 68 -5.01 4.05 23.33
C ARG A 68 -4.66 4.21 24.82
N ALA A 69 -4.74 5.43 25.36
CA ALA A 69 -4.52 5.68 26.78
C ALA A 69 -5.54 4.93 27.67
N ARG A 70 -6.82 4.89 27.29
CA ARG A 70 -7.85 4.13 28.02
C ARG A 70 -7.60 2.62 27.97
N MET A 71 -7.18 2.07 26.82
CA MET A 71 -6.86 0.65 26.72
C MET A 71 -5.62 0.27 27.53
N ALA A 72 -4.58 1.10 27.54
CA ALA A 72 -3.38 0.87 28.37
C ALA A 72 -3.73 0.81 29.87
N VAL A 73 -4.61 1.70 30.34
CA VAL A 73 -5.12 1.67 31.73
C VAL A 73 -5.93 0.40 32.00
N GLY A 74 -6.79 -0.01 31.06
CA GLY A 74 -7.57 -1.25 31.18
C GLY A 74 -6.69 -2.50 31.30
N VAL A 75 -5.67 -2.62 30.46
CA VAL A 75 -4.71 -3.73 30.47
C VAL A 75 -3.92 -3.80 31.79
N LEU A 76 -3.46 -2.65 32.30
CA LEU A 76 -2.78 -2.58 33.60
C LEU A 76 -3.67 -3.05 34.76
N VAL A 77 -4.96 -2.70 34.75
CA VAL A 77 -5.93 -3.16 35.76
C VAL A 77 -6.16 -4.67 35.66
N THR A 78 -6.33 -5.20 34.45
CA THR A 78 -6.54 -6.64 34.23
C THR A 78 -5.31 -7.47 34.65
N LEU A 79 -4.10 -7.01 34.31
CA LEU A 79 -2.85 -7.68 34.71
C LEU A 79 -2.65 -7.65 36.23
N ALA A 80 -2.98 -6.54 36.90
CA ALA A 80 -2.93 -6.45 38.36
C ALA A 80 -3.90 -7.45 39.03
N LEU A 81 -5.12 -7.61 38.49
CA LEU A 81 -6.09 -8.59 38.99
C LEU A 81 -5.65 -10.04 38.72
N ALA A 82 -5.13 -10.33 37.52
CA ALA A 82 -4.65 -11.67 37.17
C ALA A 82 -3.43 -12.10 38.00
N GLY A 83 -2.49 -11.18 38.29
CA GLY A 83 -1.34 -11.43 39.14
C GLY A 83 -1.70 -11.83 40.57
N THR A 84 -2.80 -11.29 41.12
CA THR A 84 -3.29 -11.69 42.46
C THR A 84 -3.83 -13.11 42.52
N ALA A 85 -4.31 -13.67 41.41
CA ALA A 85 -4.80 -15.05 41.35
C ALA A 85 -3.64 -16.07 41.25
N ALA A 86 -2.54 -15.72 40.58
CA ALA A 86 -1.43 -16.64 40.34
C ALA A 86 -0.46 -16.81 41.53
N TYR A 87 -0.32 -15.80 42.39
CA TYR A 87 0.70 -15.79 43.45
C TYR A 87 0.24 -16.24 44.83
N GLY A 88 -0.96 -16.81 44.97
CA GLY A 88 -1.43 -17.34 46.26
C GLY A 88 -1.49 -16.29 47.39
N LEU A 89 -1.51 -15.00 47.05
CA LEU A 89 -1.68 -13.90 47.99
C LEU A 89 -3.13 -13.90 48.46
N THR A 90 -3.42 -14.75 49.45
CA THR A 90 -4.70 -14.76 50.12
C THR A 90 -4.90 -13.43 50.84
N ARG A 91 -5.83 -12.64 50.31
CA ARG A 91 -6.46 -11.47 50.93
C ARG A 91 -5.59 -10.23 51.02
N VAL A 92 -5.43 -9.55 49.88
CA VAL A 92 -5.42 -8.09 49.95
C VAL A 92 -6.82 -7.67 50.41
N PRO A 93 -6.98 -7.02 51.58
CA PRO A 93 -8.30 -6.61 52.05
C PRO A 93 -8.91 -5.67 51.02
N ALA A 94 -10.18 -5.87 50.65
CA ALA A 94 -10.87 -5.07 49.63
C ALA A 94 -10.68 -3.55 49.84
N ARG A 95 -10.59 -3.12 51.11
CA ARG A 95 -10.30 -1.73 51.50
C ARG A 95 -8.94 -1.20 51.00
N ALA A 96 -7.88 -2.02 50.95
CA ALA A 96 -6.58 -1.60 50.42
C ALA A 96 -6.62 -1.45 48.89
N LEU A 97 -7.35 -2.31 48.19
CA LEU A 97 -7.55 -2.25 46.74
C LEU A 97 -8.39 -1.03 46.34
N THR A 98 -9.50 -0.76 47.06
CA THR A 98 -10.30 0.45 46.85
C THR A 98 -9.49 1.71 47.12
N ARG A 99 -8.62 1.72 48.16
CA ARG A 99 -7.78 2.89 48.47
C ARG A 99 -6.72 3.14 47.39
N ALA A 100 -6.09 2.09 46.87
CA ALA A 100 -5.15 2.20 45.75
C ALA A 100 -5.82 2.71 44.47
N LEU A 101 -7.00 2.18 44.13
CA LEU A 101 -7.79 2.62 42.96
C LEU A 101 -8.31 4.05 43.12
N VAL A 102 -8.66 4.49 44.33
CA VAL A 102 -9.07 5.89 44.59
C VAL A 102 -7.88 6.84 44.55
N VAL A 103 -6.70 6.44 45.05
CA VAL A 103 -5.47 7.23 44.96
C VAL A 103 -5.04 7.39 43.50
N GLU A 104 -5.06 6.31 42.74
CA GLU A 104 -4.67 6.35 41.33
C GLU A 104 -5.74 7.04 40.46
N GLY A 105 -7.03 6.82 40.75
CA GLY A 105 -8.12 7.57 40.13
C GLY A 105 -8.06 9.07 40.42
N ARG A 106 -7.62 9.49 41.62
CA ARG A 106 -7.36 10.90 41.94
C ARG A 106 -6.12 11.45 41.24
N ARG A 107 -5.07 10.64 41.02
CA ARG A 107 -3.90 11.04 40.22
C ARG A 107 -4.25 11.20 38.74
N VAL A 108 -5.04 10.29 38.18
CA VAL A 108 -5.56 10.39 36.81
C VAL A 108 -6.52 11.58 36.68
N ALA A 109 -7.41 11.81 37.65
CA ALA A 109 -8.30 12.98 37.66
C ALA A 109 -7.54 14.31 37.83
N ALA A 110 -6.48 14.35 38.64
CA ALA A 110 -5.60 15.50 38.78
C ALA A 110 -4.79 15.77 37.50
N ALA A 111 -4.30 14.72 36.83
CA ALA A 111 -3.67 14.84 35.51
C ALA A 111 -4.66 15.34 34.43
N CYS A 112 -5.93 14.92 34.50
CA CYS A 112 -6.98 15.43 33.62
C CYS A 112 -7.41 16.87 33.98
N GLY A 113 -7.40 17.25 35.26
CA GLY A 113 -7.72 18.60 35.72
C GLY A 113 -6.62 19.63 35.41
N ALA A 114 -5.35 19.23 35.47
CA ALA A 114 -4.22 20.06 35.07
C ALA A 114 -4.25 20.44 33.56
N LEU A 115 -4.96 19.66 32.74
CA LEU A 115 -5.18 19.96 31.32
C LEU A 115 -6.32 20.97 31.09
N ALA A 116 -7.15 21.28 32.10
CA ALA A 116 -8.30 22.18 31.96
C ALA A 116 -7.97 23.66 32.27
N GLY A 117 -6.79 23.93 32.86
CA GLY A 117 -6.37 25.28 33.28
C GLY A 117 -5.35 25.97 32.35
N ILE A 118 -4.99 25.34 31.23
CA ILE A 118 -4.07 25.96 30.27
C ILE A 118 -4.86 26.98 29.46
N ALA A 119 -4.76 28.26 29.86
CA ALA A 119 -5.21 29.38 29.05
C ALA A 119 -4.64 29.26 27.63
N PRO A 120 -5.38 29.63 26.57
CA PRO A 120 -4.91 29.53 25.20
C PRO A 120 -3.65 30.38 25.04
N THR A 121 -2.49 29.73 25.11
CA THR A 121 -1.21 30.33 24.82
C THR A 121 -1.25 30.86 23.40
N ALA A 122 -0.83 32.11 23.26
CA ALA A 122 -0.80 32.87 22.03
C ALA A 122 -0.35 32.02 20.84
N ALA A 123 -1.13 32.11 19.75
CA ALA A 123 -0.89 31.58 18.41
C ALA A 123 0.50 30.95 18.24
N GLU A 124 0.56 29.65 18.51
CA GLU A 124 1.72 28.81 18.24
C GLU A 124 2.11 29.05 16.77
N GLY A 125 3.29 29.65 16.58
CA GLY A 125 3.77 30.04 15.26
C GLY A 125 3.65 28.86 14.32
N VAL A 126 2.92 29.04 13.22
CA VAL A 126 2.71 28.00 12.21
C VAL A 126 4.08 27.45 11.84
N ALA A 127 4.37 26.22 12.28
CA ALA A 127 5.65 25.58 12.00
C ALA A 127 5.93 25.69 10.50
N PRO A 128 7.16 26.05 10.10
CA PRO A 128 7.50 26.21 8.69
C PRO A 128 7.12 24.93 7.96
N ARG A 129 6.42 25.07 6.81
CA ARG A 129 6.05 23.91 6.01
C ARG A 129 7.33 23.18 5.60
N PRO A 130 7.40 21.85 5.76
CA PRO A 130 8.55 21.10 5.31
C PRO A 130 8.82 21.40 3.83
N THR A 131 10.10 21.62 3.49
CA THR A 131 10.53 21.81 2.11
C THR A 131 10.19 20.56 1.32
N ARG A 132 9.40 20.71 0.23
CA ARG A 132 9.03 19.57 -0.62
C ARG A 132 10.27 18.94 -1.24
N ARG A 133 10.36 17.60 -1.19
CA ARG A 133 11.38 16.82 -1.90
C ARG A 133 11.10 16.85 -3.40
N SER A 134 12.14 16.66 -4.20
CA SER A 134 12.03 16.70 -5.66
C SER A 134 11.43 15.42 -6.25
N SER A 135 11.50 14.31 -5.50
CA SER A 135 10.90 13.04 -5.91
C SER A 135 9.40 13.09 -6.13
N VAL A 136 8.99 12.49 -7.23
CA VAL A 136 7.60 12.15 -7.54
C VAL A 136 7.43 10.65 -7.38
N ILE A 137 6.54 10.23 -6.48
CA ILE A 137 6.23 8.81 -6.24
C ILE A 137 4.92 8.46 -6.96
N ALA A 138 5.01 7.54 -7.91
CA ALA A 138 3.86 6.89 -8.50
C ALA A 138 3.44 5.68 -7.67
N TRP A 139 2.16 5.62 -7.33
CA TRP A 139 1.54 4.52 -6.61
C TRP A 139 0.58 3.79 -7.52
N GLN A 140 0.78 2.48 -7.67
CA GLN A 140 -0.13 1.58 -8.37
C GLN A 140 -0.77 0.65 -7.33
N PRO A 141 -1.95 0.97 -6.77
CA PRO A 141 -2.71 -0.02 -6.03
C PRO A 141 -3.11 -1.16 -6.96
N SER A 142 -3.31 -2.36 -6.42
CA SER A 142 -3.73 -3.50 -7.20
C SER A 142 -5.02 -3.29 -8.00
N HIS A 143 -5.12 -4.07 -9.08
CA HIS A 143 -6.17 -4.06 -10.10
C HIS A 143 -6.97 -5.36 -10.10
N GLN A 144 -7.12 -5.99 -8.94
CA GLN A 144 -7.76 -7.28 -8.81
C GLN A 144 -9.03 -7.19 -7.97
N ALA A 145 -10.14 -7.59 -8.58
CA ALA A 145 -11.46 -7.77 -7.98
C ALA A 145 -11.94 -9.23 -8.08
N ASP A 146 -11.14 -10.12 -8.68
CA ASP A 146 -11.41 -11.56 -8.85
C ASP A 146 -10.60 -12.45 -7.90
N THR A 147 -9.96 -11.90 -6.87
CA THR A 147 -9.02 -12.68 -6.06
C THR A 147 -9.67 -13.42 -4.89
N GLY A 148 -10.96 -13.24 -4.59
CA GLY A 148 -11.63 -14.07 -3.59
C GLY A 148 -13.13 -13.78 -3.43
N VAL A 149 -13.80 -14.62 -2.62
CA VAL A 149 -15.21 -14.40 -2.26
C VAL A 149 -15.29 -13.31 -1.19
N ASP A 150 -16.07 -12.25 -1.47
CA ASP A 150 -16.19 -11.06 -0.63
C ASP A 150 -14.84 -10.39 -0.33
N TRP A 151 -13.92 -10.45 -1.30
CA TRP A 151 -12.60 -9.84 -1.22
C TRP A 151 -12.32 -9.03 -2.48
N GLU A 152 -12.11 -7.74 -2.28
CA GLU A 152 -11.75 -6.81 -3.34
C GLU A 152 -10.38 -6.24 -3.01
N GLU A 153 -9.35 -6.87 -3.56
CA GLU A 153 -7.96 -6.52 -3.31
C GLU A 153 -7.67 -5.04 -3.61
N TYR A 154 -8.25 -4.51 -4.69
CA TYR A 154 -8.12 -3.10 -5.06
C TYR A 154 -8.61 -2.15 -3.95
N VAL A 155 -9.63 -2.51 -3.17
CA VAL A 155 -10.13 -1.70 -2.05
C VAL A 155 -9.08 -1.62 -0.93
N ILE A 156 -8.51 -2.76 -0.56
CA ILE A 156 -7.52 -2.86 0.51
C ILE A 156 -6.22 -2.12 0.14
N CYS A 157 -5.68 -2.41 -1.03
CA CYS A 157 -4.46 -1.76 -1.52
C CYS A 157 -4.69 -0.26 -1.78
N GLY A 158 -5.86 0.10 -2.32
CA GLY A 158 -6.25 1.48 -2.55
C GLY A 158 -6.31 2.32 -1.28
N ASP A 159 -6.92 1.78 -0.21
CA ASP A 159 -7.01 2.44 1.12
C ASP A 159 -5.63 2.64 1.74
N ILE A 160 -4.76 1.62 1.69
CA ILE A 160 -3.39 1.72 2.21
C ILE A 160 -2.60 2.80 1.46
N VAL A 161 -2.66 2.81 0.12
CA VAL A 161 -2.00 3.83 -0.69
C VAL A 161 -2.49 5.24 -0.35
N ASP A 162 -3.80 5.43 -0.20
CA ASP A 162 -4.36 6.74 0.16
C ASP A 162 -3.90 7.23 1.54
N ARG A 163 -3.83 6.32 2.51
CA ARG A 163 -3.28 6.62 3.85
C ARG A 163 -1.81 6.97 3.78
N THR A 164 -1.00 6.21 3.04
CA THR A 164 0.43 6.50 2.88
C THR A 164 0.68 7.85 2.23
N ILE A 165 -0.07 8.18 1.16
CA ILE A 165 -0.01 9.51 0.52
C ILE A 165 -0.35 10.62 1.51
N ALA A 166 -1.39 10.44 2.34
CA ALA A 166 -1.79 11.43 3.33
C ALA A 166 -0.73 11.66 4.42
N LEU A 167 0.12 10.67 4.71
CA LEU A 167 1.20 10.72 5.69
C LEU A 167 2.52 11.30 5.13
N LEU A 168 2.60 11.53 3.82
CA LEU A 168 3.82 11.93 3.11
C LEU A 168 3.70 13.28 2.36
N PRO A 169 3.18 14.36 2.98
CA PRO A 169 2.96 15.64 2.29
C PRO A 169 4.23 16.30 1.72
N GLU A 170 5.41 15.86 2.14
CA GLU A 170 6.72 16.30 1.65
C GLU A 170 7.06 15.78 0.24
N PHE A 171 6.38 14.75 -0.25
CA PHE A 171 6.57 14.21 -1.60
C PHE A 171 5.47 14.69 -2.55
N THR A 172 5.78 14.69 -3.85
CA THR A 172 4.74 14.77 -4.88
C THR A 172 4.26 13.36 -5.20
N HIS A 173 2.95 13.15 -5.27
CA HIS A 173 2.37 11.84 -5.50
C HIS A 173 1.53 11.83 -6.77
N VAL A 174 1.58 10.72 -7.50
CA VAL A 174 0.58 10.36 -8.52
C VAL A 174 0.01 8.99 -8.18
N LYS A 175 -1.32 8.92 -8.00
CA LYS A 175 -2.01 7.64 -7.87
C LYS A 175 -2.30 7.13 -9.28
N ALA A 176 -1.44 6.25 -9.77
CA ALA A 176 -1.56 5.56 -11.05
C ALA A 176 -2.53 4.37 -10.88
N TRP A 177 -3.84 4.68 -10.86
CA TRP A 177 -4.90 3.70 -10.65
C TRP A 177 -5.97 3.86 -11.74
N GLU A 178 -6.30 2.78 -12.45
CA GLU A 178 -7.23 2.75 -13.58
C GLU A 178 -8.44 1.83 -13.32
N THR A 179 -9.51 2.38 -12.76
CA THR A 179 -10.70 1.59 -12.41
C THR A 179 -11.73 1.48 -13.55
N GLY A 180 -11.59 2.26 -14.62
CA GLY A 180 -12.55 2.33 -15.73
C GLY A 180 -12.36 1.27 -16.82
N MET A 181 -11.22 0.58 -16.83
CA MET A 181 -10.88 -0.47 -17.81
C MET A 181 -11.05 -1.90 -17.26
N GLY A 182 -11.81 -2.03 -16.16
CA GLY A 182 -12.01 -3.29 -15.44
C GLY A 182 -10.90 -3.60 -14.44
N LEU A 183 -11.22 -4.45 -13.45
CA LEU A 183 -10.38 -4.79 -12.30
C LEU A 183 -10.03 -6.28 -12.28
N PHE A 184 -9.73 -6.84 -13.45
CA PHE A 184 -9.36 -8.25 -13.64
C PHE A 184 -7.98 -8.34 -14.31
N GLY A 185 -6.97 -7.76 -13.68
CA GLY A 185 -5.61 -7.65 -14.19
C GLY A 185 -4.64 -8.69 -13.62
N SER A 186 -3.60 -9.03 -14.38
CA SER A 186 -2.44 -9.76 -13.85
C SER A 186 -1.17 -9.19 -14.45
N ASN A 187 -0.22 -8.86 -13.58
CA ASN A 187 1.06 -8.25 -13.95
C ASN A 187 2.08 -9.30 -14.43
N GLY A 188 1.81 -10.59 -14.15
CA GLY A 188 2.71 -11.70 -14.42
C GLY A 188 2.68 -12.20 -15.86
N TYR A 189 3.83 -12.62 -16.38
CA TYR A 189 3.99 -13.17 -17.73
C TYR A 189 3.64 -14.66 -17.87
N ARG A 190 3.13 -15.30 -16.81
CA ARG A 190 2.83 -16.73 -16.80
C ARG A 190 1.37 -16.95 -16.34
N PRO A 191 0.41 -17.26 -17.24
CA PRO A 191 0.58 -17.56 -18.67
C PRO A 191 0.71 -16.32 -19.59
N GLN A 192 0.15 -15.17 -19.23
CA GLN A 192 0.35 -13.87 -19.91
C GLN A 192 -0.22 -12.75 -19.04
N PRO A 193 0.27 -11.50 -19.17
CA PRO A 193 -0.35 -10.37 -18.48
C PRO A 193 -1.79 -10.23 -18.95
N LYS A 194 -2.70 -9.98 -18.00
CA LYS A 194 -4.12 -9.72 -18.28
C LYS A 194 -4.42 -8.27 -18.01
N ASN A 195 -5.33 -7.70 -18.80
CA ASN A 195 -5.69 -6.29 -18.75
C ASN A 195 -4.49 -5.32 -18.94
N ALA A 196 -3.63 -5.63 -19.92
CA ALA A 196 -2.47 -4.81 -20.26
C ALA A 196 -2.83 -3.32 -20.54
N ALA A 197 -4.03 -3.05 -21.07
CA ALA A 197 -4.50 -1.69 -21.34
C ALA A 197 -4.67 -0.85 -20.06
N ALA A 198 -5.17 -1.43 -18.97
CA ALA A 198 -5.24 -0.75 -17.68
C ALA A 198 -3.83 -0.41 -17.17
N PHE A 199 -2.94 -1.40 -17.16
CA PHE A 199 -1.55 -1.19 -16.76
C PHE A 199 -0.84 -0.14 -17.64
N ASP A 200 -1.08 -0.14 -18.95
CA ASP A 200 -0.53 0.89 -19.84
C ASP A 200 -1.05 2.30 -19.47
N SER A 201 -2.34 2.44 -19.13
CA SER A 201 -2.93 3.69 -18.63
C SER A 201 -2.25 4.17 -17.33
N GLU A 202 -2.03 3.27 -16.37
CA GLU A 202 -1.39 3.57 -15.10
C GLU A 202 0.09 3.97 -15.28
N ILE A 203 0.83 3.22 -16.11
CA ILE A 203 2.22 3.52 -16.44
C ILE A 203 2.30 4.87 -17.18
N ALA A 204 1.36 5.16 -18.07
CA ALA A 204 1.28 6.46 -18.75
C ALA A 204 1.05 7.61 -17.75
N LYS A 205 0.18 7.44 -16.74
CA LYS A 205 -0.02 8.41 -15.65
C LYS A 205 1.28 8.64 -14.87
N ALA A 206 1.99 7.57 -14.50
CA ALA A 206 3.27 7.65 -13.81
C ALA A 206 4.35 8.38 -14.63
N ASN A 207 4.48 8.02 -15.91
CA ASN A 207 5.43 8.64 -16.84
C ASN A 207 5.11 10.12 -17.08
N ALA A 208 3.84 10.48 -17.26
CA ALA A 208 3.41 11.86 -17.46
C ALA A 208 3.73 12.74 -16.24
N ALA A 209 3.62 12.18 -15.04
CA ALA A 209 4.02 12.85 -13.80
C ALA A 209 5.54 12.90 -13.59
N ARG A 210 6.32 12.28 -14.48
CA ARG A 210 7.78 12.13 -14.35
C ARG A 210 8.16 11.47 -13.02
N ALA A 211 7.42 10.44 -12.64
CA ALA A 211 7.70 9.68 -11.43
C ALA A 211 9.16 9.21 -11.41
N THR A 212 9.87 9.49 -10.32
CA THR A 212 11.23 8.99 -10.08
C THR A 212 11.20 7.62 -9.42
N VAL A 213 10.10 7.32 -8.71
CA VAL A 213 9.83 6.06 -8.03
C VAL A 213 8.45 5.56 -8.41
N PHE A 214 8.33 4.27 -8.71
CA PHE A 214 7.07 3.58 -8.94
C PHE A 214 6.93 2.42 -7.95
N ILE A 215 5.85 2.43 -7.18
CA ILE A 215 5.56 1.43 -6.15
C ILE A 215 4.20 0.83 -6.46
N SER A 216 4.18 -0.45 -6.80
CA SER A 216 2.94 -1.22 -6.86
C SER A 216 2.64 -1.90 -5.53
N VAL A 217 1.37 -1.90 -5.10
CA VAL A 217 0.92 -2.49 -3.83
C VAL A 217 -0.21 -3.48 -4.10
N HIS A 218 0.04 -4.75 -3.79
CA HIS A 218 -0.81 -5.90 -4.06
C HIS A 218 -0.98 -6.79 -2.84
N ASN A 219 -1.94 -7.71 -2.90
CA ASN A 219 -1.96 -8.89 -2.04
C ASN A 219 -1.97 -10.15 -2.90
N ASP A 220 -1.22 -11.15 -2.48
CA ASP A 220 -0.88 -12.29 -3.33
C ASP A 220 -1.91 -13.39 -3.13
N GLY A 221 -2.97 -13.37 -3.93
CA GLY A 221 -4.09 -14.30 -3.78
C GLY A 221 -3.71 -15.75 -4.03
N GLY A 222 -3.94 -16.61 -3.01
CA GLY A 222 -3.66 -18.04 -3.09
C GLY A 222 -2.21 -18.41 -2.79
N ALA A 223 -1.44 -17.47 -2.25
CA ALA A 223 -0.07 -17.68 -1.83
C ALA A 223 0.04 -17.96 -0.32
N PRO A 224 1.21 -18.42 0.17
CA PRO A 224 1.44 -18.45 1.61
C PRO A 224 1.34 -17.06 2.25
N SER A 225 0.91 -17.03 3.52
CA SER A 225 0.92 -15.83 4.37
C SER A 225 2.27 -15.10 4.32
N GLY A 226 2.23 -13.76 4.33
CA GLY A 226 3.41 -12.94 4.54
C GLY A 226 3.66 -11.84 3.51
N ILE A 227 4.74 -11.10 3.74
CA ILE A 227 5.15 -9.96 2.93
C ILE A 227 6.21 -10.39 1.90
N LEU A 228 6.04 -10.02 0.64
CA LEU A 228 7.01 -10.22 -0.44
C LEU A 228 7.36 -8.88 -1.09
N GLY A 229 8.66 -8.62 -1.30
CA GLY A 229 9.11 -7.56 -2.20
C GLY A 229 9.45 -8.11 -3.58
N MET A 230 9.11 -7.39 -4.64
CA MET A 230 9.38 -7.79 -6.01
C MET A 230 10.01 -6.66 -6.81
N CYS A 231 10.95 -7.01 -7.69
CA CYS A 231 11.59 -6.09 -8.62
C CYS A 231 12.04 -6.81 -9.90
N MET A 232 12.45 -6.03 -10.90
CA MET A 232 13.04 -6.58 -12.11
C MET A 232 14.41 -7.24 -11.81
N PRO A 233 14.76 -8.33 -12.51
CA PRO A 233 16.10 -8.91 -12.41
C PRO A 233 17.21 -7.88 -12.65
N SER A 234 18.25 -7.92 -11.81
CA SER A 234 19.40 -7.01 -11.88
C SER A 234 19.10 -5.51 -11.61
N ASP A 235 17.88 -5.13 -11.20
CA ASP A 235 17.56 -3.75 -10.79
C ASP A 235 17.91 -3.54 -9.31
N GLY A 236 19.21 -3.35 -9.04
CA GLY A 236 19.73 -3.24 -7.67
C GLY A 236 19.16 -2.08 -6.85
N ARG A 237 18.82 -0.96 -7.50
CA ARG A 237 18.19 0.20 -6.84
C ARG A 237 16.78 -0.13 -6.38
N SER A 238 16.00 -0.79 -7.24
CA SER A 238 14.64 -1.23 -6.91
C SER A 238 14.62 -2.33 -5.88
N ARG A 239 15.58 -3.26 -5.97
CA ARG A 239 15.79 -4.29 -4.94
C ARG A 239 16.04 -3.68 -3.56
N ALA A 240 16.98 -2.74 -3.47
CA ALA A 240 17.33 -2.11 -2.19
C ALA A 240 16.15 -1.37 -1.56
N LEU A 241 15.35 -0.66 -2.36
CA LEU A 241 14.13 -0.03 -1.84
C LEU A 241 13.08 -1.08 -1.43
N ALA A 242 12.88 -2.14 -2.23
CA ALA A 242 11.94 -3.20 -1.91
C ALA A 242 12.30 -3.91 -0.60
N GLU A 243 13.58 -4.21 -0.37
CA GLU A 243 14.08 -4.80 0.88
C GLU A 243 13.79 -3.90 2.08
N ARG A 244 14.02 -2.59 1.95
CA ARG A 244 13.77 -1.61 3.02
C ARG A 244 12.28 -1.51 3.35
N LEU A 245 11.42 -1.35 2.34
CA LEU A 245 9.98 -1.26 2.54
C LEU A 245 9.42 -2.56 3.13
N LYS A 246 9.85 -3.71 2.60
CA LYS A 246 9.48 -5.03 3.13
C LYS A 246 9.87 -5.17 4.61
N ALA A 247 11.10 -4.79 4.98
CA ALA A 247 11.55 -4.86 6.38
C ALA A 247 10.68 -4.00 7.31
N ALA A 248 10.30 -2.79 6.87
CA ALA A 248 9.38 -1.93 7.63
C ALA A 248 8.00 -2.58 7.80
N LEU A 249 7.46 -3.19 6.74
CA LEU A 249 6.19 -3.91 6.79
C LEU A 249 6.23 -5.12 7.72
N LEU A 250 7.30 -5.92 7.67
CA LEU A 250 7.49 -7.07 8.56
C LEU A 250 7.50 -6.62 10.03
N SER A 251 8.21 -5.54 10.34
CA SER A 251 8.26 -4.99 11.70
C SER A 251 6.90 -4.48 12.19
N ALA A 252 6.10 -3.88 11.30
CA ALA A 252 4.81 -3.29 11.69
C ALA A 252 3.67 -4.32 11.77
N THR A 253 3.75 -5.40 10.99
CA THR A 253 2.66 -6.37 10.85
C THR A 253 2.90 -7.66 11.63
N GLY A 254 4.16 -8.06 11.82
CA GLY A 254 4.51 -9.39 12.33
C GLY A 254 4.18 -10.53 11.37
N LEU A 255 3.78 -10.24 10.13
CA LEU A 255 3.52 -11.24 9.11
C LEU A 255 4.84 -11.92 8.66
N PRO A 256 4.81 -13.17 8.17
CA PRO A 256 6.01 -13.88 7.73
C PRO A 256 6.78 -13.16 6.62
N ASP A 257 8.11 -13.33 6.62
CA ASP A 257 8.96 -12.87 5.51
C ASP A 257 8.97 -13.88 4.36
N ARG A 258 8.49 -13.47 3.19
CA ARG A 258 8.51 -14.29 1.97
C ARG A 258 9.69 -13.99 1.06
N GLY A 259 10.59 -13.11 1.49
CA GLY A 259 11.84 -12.79 0.81
C GLY A 259 11.71 -11.68 -0.23
N ILE A 260 12.58 -11.73 -1.23
CA ILE A 260 12.56 -10.87 -2.41
C ILE A 260 12.47 -11.78 -3.63
N ARG A 261 11.60 -11.43 -4.58
CA ARG A 261 11.53 -12.10 -5.87
C ARG A 261 11.96 -11.15 -6.99
N GLU A 262 12.96 -11.59 -7.73
CA GLU A 262 13.36 -10.93 -8.98
C GLU A 262 12.60 -11.59 -10.14
N GLU A 263 11.58 -10.91 -10.62
CA GLU A 263 10.70 -11.43 -11.67
C GLU A 263 10.31 -10.32 -12.64
N ARG A 264 10.18 -10.69 -13.91
CA ARG A 264 9.70 -9.78 -14.92
C ARG A 264 8.20 -9.56 -14.74
N LEU A 265 7.81 -8.34 -14.39
CA LEU A 265 6.42 -7.91 -14.24
C LEU A 265 6.11 -6.79 -15.22
N TYR A 266 4.93 -6.82 -15.84
CA TYR A 266 4.54 -5.90 -16.92
C TYR A 266 4.71 -4.42 -16.55
N SER A 267 4.27 -4.01 -15.34
CA SER A 267 4.36 -2.62 -14.88
C SER A 267 5.75 -2.18 -14.43
N LEU A 268 6.68 -3.11 -14.25
CA LEU A 268 8.05 -2.80 -13.82
C LEU A 268 9.05 -2.73 -14.99
N GLU A 269 8.61 -3.02 -16.22
CA GLU A 269 9.49 -3.04 -17.40
C GLU A 269 10.07 -1.65 -17.71
N PRO A 270 11.40 -1.51 -17.83
CA PRO A 270 12.03 -0.22 -18.12
C PRO A 270 11.66 0.38 -19.49
N GLU A 271 11.31 -0.47 -20.46
CA GLU A 271 10.86 -0.06 -21.78
C GLU A 271 9.52 0.70 -21.70
N ARG A 272 8.71 0.43 -20.67
CA ARG A 272 7.38 1.02 -20.45
C ARG A 272 7.39 2.05 -19.34
N ASN A 273 7.89 1.67 -18.17
CA ASN A 273 7.91 2.48 -16.96
C ASN A 273 9.24 3.23 -16.80
N LYS A 274 9.16 4.56 -16.90
CA LYS A 274 10.33 5.45 -16.93
C LYS A 274 10.82 5.89 -15.55
N ALA A 275 10.20 5.41 -14.47
CA ALA A 275 10.73 5.62 -13.13
C ALA A 275 12.10 4.93 -12.98
N GLY A 276 13.03 5.62 -12.29
CA GLY A 276 14.38 5.10 -12.03
C GLY A 276 14.43 4.02 -10.95
N THR A 277 13.37 3.91 -10.15
CA THR A 277 13.15 2.85 -9.15
C THR A 277 11.74 2.30 -9.34
N ARG A 278 11.58 0.99 -9.50
CA ARG A 278 10.30 0.31 -9.79
C ARG A 278 10.20 -1.00 -9.01
N LEU A 279 9.22 -1.10 -8.14
CA LEU A 279 9.01 -2.30 -7.33
C LEU A 279 7.53 -2.61 -7.16
N LEU A 280 7.25 -3.84 -6.73
CA LEU A 280 5.94 -4.28 -6.27
C LEU A 280 6.07 -4.85 -4.85
N LEU A 281 5.08 -4.61 -4.01
CA LEU A 281 4.95 -5.21 -2.69
C LEU A 281 3.68 -6.06 -2.64
N GLU A 282 3.83 -7.32 -2.24
CA GLU A 282 2.70 -8.13 -1.77
C GLU A 282 2.63 -7.97 -0.25
N ILE A 283 1.55 -7.36 0.25
CA ILE A 283 1.40 -6.99 1.67
C ILE A 283 0.69 -8.06 2.52
N GLY A 284 0.55 -9.27 1.98
CA GLY A 284 -0.14 -10.41 2.59
C GLY A 284 -0.86 -11.26 1.54
N ASP A 285 -1.43 -12.38 1.98
CA ASP A 285 -2.34 -13.22 1.21
C ASP A 285 -3.82 -12.92 1.55
N ASN A 286 -4.72 -13.13 0.60
CA ASN A 286 -6.14 -12.83 0.74
C ASN A 286 -6.96 -13.91 1.46
N LYS A 287 -6.33 -15.01 1.90
CA LYS A 287 -6.94 -16.08 2.70
C LYS A 287 -6.32 -16.16 4.08
N ALA A 288 -5.02 -16.36 4.18
CA ALA A 288 -4.30 -16.51 5.44
C ALA A 288 -4.18 -15.19 6.21
N ASP A 289 -3.98 -14.07 5.50
CA ASP A 289 -3.81 -12.74 6.12
C ASP A 289 -5.08 -11.89 6.02
N ARG A 290 -6.17 -12.45 5.49
CA ARG A 290 -7.44 -11.75 5.24
C ARG A 290 -7.94 -10.99 6.46
N ALA A 291 -8.04 -11.67 7.60
CA ALA A 291 -8.57 -11.08 8.83
C ALA A 291 -7.68 -9.92 9.30
N PHE A 292 -6.37 -10.04 9.13
CA PHE A 292 -5.43 -8.97 9.44
C PHE A 292 -5.66 -7.76 8.51
N LEU A 293 -5.74 -7.99 7.21
CA LEU A 293 -5.87 -6.93 6.20
C LEU A 293 -7.25 -6.25 6.18
N LEU A 294 -8.31 -6.92 6.64
CA LEU A 294 -9.65 -6.32 6.80
C LEU A 294 -9.73 -5.34 7.98
N GLU A 295 -8.82 -5.41 8.94
CA GLU A 295 -8.80 -4.50 10.08
C GLU A 295 -8.21 -3.13 9.71
N ASP A 296 -8.96 -2.07 10.03
CA ASP A 296 -8.58 -0.68 9.71
C ASP A 296 -7.27 -0.28 10.38
N ALA A 297 -7.11 -0.68 11.65
CA ALA A 297 -5.90 -0.38 12.41
C ALA A 297 -4.65 -1.02 11.79
N ASN A 298 -4.78 -2.19 11.17
CA ASN A 298 -3.66 -2.89 10.54
C ASN A 298 -3.29 -2.26 9.20
N ARG A 299 -4.28 -1.86 8.38
CA ARG A 299 -4.02 -1.10 7.15
C ARG A 299 -3.37 0.25 7.45
N GLN A 300 -3.78 0.91 8.54
CA GLN A 300 -3.13 2.11 9.02
C GLN A 300 -1.67 1.86 9.43
N ALA A 301 -1.38 0.77 10.14
CA ALA A 301 -0.01 0.41 10.53
C ALA A 301 0.89 0.12 9.33
N ILE A 302 0.37 -0.56 8.30
CA ILE A 302 1.06 -0.75 7.02
C ILE A 302 1.38 0.61 6.39
N ALA A 303 0.39 1.51 6.32
CA ALA A 303 0.56 2.81 5.70
C ALA A 303 1.60 3.69 6.43
N GLU A 304 1.62 3.64 7.76
CA GLU A 304 2.62 4.29 8.61
C GLU A 304 4.02 3.72 8.35
N ALA A 305 4.17 2.41 8.30
CA ALA A 305 5.46 1.77 8.03
C ALA A 305 6.04 2.14 6.66
N LEU A 306 5.20 2.18 5.62
CA LEU A 306 5.61 2.66 4.30
C LEU A 306 6.03 4.13 4.34
N ALA A 307 5.24 4.98 4.99
CA ALA A 307 5.52 6.41 5.10
C ALA A 307 6.85 6.68 5.83
N ASP A 308 7.05 6.05 6.99
CA ASP A 308 8.26 6.24 7.78
C ASP A 308 9.50 5.75 7.03
N SER A 309 9.42 4.57 6.41
CA SER A 309 10.52 4.02 5.61
C SER A 309 10.89 4.90 4.41
N LEU A 310 9.90 5.48 3.72
CA LEU A 310 10.13 6.41 2.62
C LEU A 310 10.68 7.76 3.09
N ARG A 311 10.26 8.25 4.26
CA ARG A 311 10.79 9.50 4.82
C ARG A 311 12.28 9.39 5.15
N GLU A 312 12.68 8.26 5.71
CA GLU A 312 14.07 7.92 6.04
C GLU A 312 14.90 7.52 4.82
N SER A 313 14.27 7.38 3.66
CA SER A 313 14.96 7.00 2.44
C SER A 313 15.71 8.17 1.78
N ASP A 314 16.76 7.78 1.09
CA ASP A 314 17.68 8.61 0.31
C ASP A 314 17.08 8.96 -1.06
N LEU A 315 15.75 8.89 -1.21
CA LEU A 315 15.06 9.23 -2.46
C LEU A 315 15.40 10.67 -2.87
N PRO A 316 15.64 10.95 -4.17
CA PRO A 316 16.09 12.27 -4.62
C PRO A 316 15.10 13.43 -4.34
#